data_AF-A0A355WB00-F1
#
_entry.id   AF-A0A355WB00-F1
#
_cell.length_a   1.000
_cell.length_b   1.000
_cell.length_c   1.000
_cell.angle_alpha   90.00
_cell.angle_beta   90.00
_cell.angle_gamma   90.00
#
_symmetry.space_group_name_H-M   'P 1'
#
loop_
_entity.id
_entity.type
_entity.pdbx_description
1 polymer ?
#
loop_
_entity_poly.entity_id
_entity_poly.type
_entity_poly.pdbx_seq_one_letter_code
_entity_poly.pdbx_strand_id
1 'polypeptide(L)'
;MRKKLTIILSVIIVSLLIILALSGFIIDYQWFSEVNYLNVFLKSYKVKIAILIPSFILIYFLIILYIKQFRKKYLLSSNRVIDKITEKRQNKMISIISIIMSAIISISFTNVFWYKILEFKNSTDFGVKDPIFNHDVSFYVFKMPLIESITYALMTIVIFLIIITLAIYFMMKEKDNMISIKSFIKGEESEETKFFAKQLSVLGAIFLLLLSLIFYIKKINLVYSPRGAAFGASYTDVHVTLYMYTIISLFCIAASFVVAFSIMKKKIKPIITTGAFIIILIIAEGIVSGVVEKFIVEPNAKEKEMPYLTYNINLTRKAFGLDNIETRDFKASYGLTQEDINKNKSTVDNIRINEFDQSLEVFNQIQSIRNYYKFYDVDIDRYNIDGNMRQVFTSARELDVANRDVQSQDWQNKHLFYTHGYGTVMSYTNKVGPTGLPEFIIKDIPAPKEGSFKIDKPQIYFGELNENYVIVGAKNNEIDFPYGNGNSENRYDGTAGIKLTPFNRLLFAVNKGSFNFILSNNITSQSKVILNRNIVNRINKIAPFINYDKDPYIVQSNGKLYWIIDGYTTTDRYPFSEPCDGVNYIRNSIKVVVDAYNGN
;
A
#
# COMPACT_ATOMS: atom_id res chain seq x y z
N MET A 1 3.49 45.10 -29.45
CA MET A 1 2.82 43.81 -29.76
C MET A 1 3.54 42.59 -29.17
N ARG A 2 4.86 42.40 -29.37
CA ARG A 2 5.60 41.20 -28.87
C ARG A 2 5.42 40.92 -27.36
N LYS A 3 5.48 41.94 -26.49
CA LYS A 3 5.27 41.78 -25.03
C LYS A 3 3.85 41.34 -24.65
N LYS A 4 2.81 41.77 -25.38
CA LYS A 4 1.42 41.34 -25.12
C LYS A 4 1.22 39.89 -25.56
N LEU A 5 1.79 39.51 -26.72
CA LEU A 5 1.74 38.14 -27.22
C LEU A 5 2.49 37.15 -26.28
N THR A 6 3.65 37.53 -25.74
CA THR A 6 4.39 36.69 -24.80
C THR A 6 3.65 36.52 -23.47
N ILE A 7 2.97 37.56 -22.97
CA ILE A 7 2.14 37.45 -21.76
C ILE A 7 0.95 36.52 -22.01
N ILE A 8 0.25 36.68 -23.13
CA ILE A 8 -0.89 35.81 -23.50
C ILE A 8 -0.42 34.36 -23.63
N LEU A 9 0.69 34.11 -24.33
CA LEU A 9 1.24 32.76 -24.49
C LEU A 9 1.65 32.17 -23.13
N SER A 10 2.28 32.96 -22.26
CA SER A 10 2.66 32.52 -20.91
C SER A 10 1.45 32.16 -20.07
N VAL A 11 0.38 32.96 -20.11
CA VAL A 11 -0.87 32.69 -19.40
C VAL A 11 -1.53 31.41 -19.92
N ILE A 12 -1.56 31.20 -21.24
CA ILE A 12 -2.09 29.97 -21.84
C ILE A 12 -1.28 28.75 -21.38
N ILE A 13 0.05 28.83 -21.44
CA ILE A 13 0.94 27.74 -21.02
C ILE A 13 0.73 27.42 -19.53
N VAL A 14 0.71 28.43 -18.67
CA VAL A 14 0.48 28.24 -17.23
C VAL A 14 -0.91 27.65 -16.98
N SER A 15 -1.94 28.12 -17.68
CA SER A 15 -3.30 27.57 -17.55
C SER A 15 -3.37 26.12 -18.00
N LEU A 16 -2.70 25.77 -19.11
CA LEU A 16 -2.62 24.40 -19.59
C LEU A 16 -1.87 23.50 -18.60
N LEU A 17 -0.77 23.98 -18.01
CA LEU A 17 -0.02 23.26 -16.98
C LEU A 17 -0.86 23.04 -15.72
N ILE A 18 -1.66 24.03 -15.31
CA ILE A 18 -2.59 23.89 -14.18
C ILE A 18 -3.67 22.85 -14.50
N ILE A 19 -4.29 22.93 -15.68
CA ILE A 19 -5.29 21.95 -16.11
C ILE A 19 -4.67 20.56 -16.16
N LEU A 20 -3.46 20.41 -16.70
CA LEU A 20 -2.75 19.14 -16.75
C LEU A 20 -2.50 18.58 -15.35
N ALA A 21 -2.00 19.41 -14.43
CA ALA A 21 -1.73 19.02 -13.05
C ALA A 21 -3.00 18.66 -12.25
N LEU A 22 -4.12 19.36 -12.48
CA LEU A 22 -5.37 19.14 -11.76
C LEU A 22 -6.31 18.13 -12.42
N SER A 23 -6.12 17.82 -13.72
CA SER A 23 -7.01 16.95 -14.49
C SER A 23 -7.20 15.60 -13.82
N GLY A 24 -6.12 14.95 -13.40
CA GLY A 24 -6.15 13.66 -12.71
C GLY A 24 -6.94 13.74 -11.40
N PHE A 25 -6.69 14.77 -10.58
CA PHE A 25 -7.42 14.96 -9.32
C PHE A 25 -8.92 15.18 -9.54
N ILE A 26 -9.31 15.98 -10.52
CA ILE A 26 -10.73 16.25 -10.81
C ILE A 26 -11.42 15.00 -11.35
N ILE A 27 -10.77 14.26 -12.26
CA ILE A 27 -11.29 13.02 -12.81
C ILE A 27 -11.46 11.98 -11.69
N ASP A 28 -10.46 11.82 -10.83
CA ASP A 28 -10.55 10.91 -9.69
C ASP A 28 -11.65 11.34 -8.71
N TYR A 29 -11.77 12.63 -8.39
CA TYR A 29 -12.87 13.14 -7.57
C TYR A 29 -14.24 12.79 -8.16
N GLN A 30 -14.43 13.00 -9.47
CA GLN A 30 -15.67 12.67 -10.16
C GLN A 30 -15.93 11.15 -10.18
N TRP A 31 -14.87 10.36 -10.38
CA TRP A 31 -14.96 8.90 -10.39
C TRP A 31 -15.32 8.33 -9.02
N PHE A 32 -14.63 8.77 -7.96
CA PHE A 32 -14.95 8.37 -6.58
C PHE A 32 -16.36 8.82 -6.15
N SER A 33 -16.85 9.94 -6.68
CA SER A 33 -18.24 10.36 -6.49
C SER A 33 -19.24 9.47 -7.22
N GLU A 34 -18.88 8.94 -8.38
CA GLU A 34 -19.73 8.06 -9.18
C GLU A 34 -19.88 6.67 -8.55
N VAL A 35 -18.82 6.13 -7.95
CA VAL A 35 -18.85 4.85 -7.21
C VAL A 35 -19.31 4.97 -5.76
N ASN A 36 -19.72 6.15 -5.29
CA ASN A 36 -20.11 6.42 -3.89
C ASN A 36 -19.01 6.24 -2.82
N TYR A 37 -17.72 6.21 -3.21
CA TYR A 37 -16.57 6.12 -2.30
C TYR A 37 -15.82 7.45 -2.11
N LEU A 38 -16.46 8.59 -2.41
CA LEU A 38 -15.88 9.93 -2.29
C LEU A 38 -15.31 10.23 -0.90
N ASN A 39 -15.93 9.69 0.14
CA ASN A 39 -15.46 9.84 1.51
C ASN A 39 -14.07 9.21 1.72
N VAL A 40 -13.78 8.07 1.09
CA VAL A 40 -12.46 7.41 1.19
C VAL A 40 -11.39 8.28 0.56
N PHE A 41 -11.65 8.76 -0.67
CA PHE A 41 -10.76 9.68 -1.38
C PHE A 41 -10.50 10.94 -0.56
N LEU A 42 -11.55 11.66 -0.16
CA LEU A 42 -11.42 12.92 0.58
C LEU A 42 -10.80 12.75 1.96
N LYS A 43 -11.01 11.61 2.63
CA LYS A 43 -10.39 11.34 3.94
C LYS A 43 -8.88 11.35 3.84
N SER A 44 -8.31 10.71 2.80
CA SER A 44 -6.86 10.68 2.59
C SER A 44 -6.27 12.09 2.44
N TYR A 45 -6.89 12.96 1.62
CA TYR A 45 -6.46 14.34 1.42
C TYR A 45 -6.65 15.21 2.67
N LYS A 46 -7.79 15.09 3.37
CA LYS A 46 -8.05 15.82 4.62
C LYS A 46 -6.97 15.54 5.67
N VAL A 47 -6.61 14.27 5.84
CA VAL A 47 -5.57 13.85 6.79
C VAL A 47 -4.20 14.36 6.34
N LYS A 48 -3.86 14.22 5.06
CA LYS A 48 -2.60 14.75 4.51
C LYS A 48 -2.48 16.27 4.71
N ILE A 49 -3.52 17.04 4.40
CA ILE A 49 -3.51 18.50 4.60
C ILE A 49 -3.41 18.86 6.10
N ALA A 50 -4.12 18.14 6.97
CA ALA A 50 -4.10 18.36 8.42
C ALA A 50 -2.73 18.10 9.04
N ILE A 51 -1.89 17.26 8.44
CA ILE A 51 -0.50 17.01 8.85
C ILE A 51 0.45 17.99 8.18
N LEU A 52 0.26 18.24 6.88
CA LEU A 52 1.12 19.07 6.05
C LEU A 52 1.22 20.51 6.56
N ILE A 53 0.09 21.14 6.90
CA ILE A 53 0.06 22.55 7.32
C ILE A 53 0.83 22.76 8.63
N PRO A 54 0.55 22.03 9.74
CA PRO A 54 1.31 22.17 10.97
C PRO A 54 2.79 21.81 10.80
N SER A 55 3.12 20.73 10.08
CA SER A 55 4.52 20.35 9.86
C SER A 55 5.26 21.44 9.07
N PHE A 56 4.62 22.03 8.05
CA PHE A 56 5.19 23.11 7.25
C PHE A 56 5.51 24.33 8.10
N ILE A 57 4.55 24.78 8.92
CA ILE A 57 4.74 25.95 9.79
C ILE A 57 5.89 25.69 10.77
N LEU A 58 5.92 24.51 11.39
CA LEU A 58 6.94 24.12 12.35
C LEU A 58 8.33 24.08 11.68
N ILE A 59 8.47 23.38 10.56
CA ILE A 59 9.76 23.24 9.86
C ILE A 59 10.24 24.58 9.32
N TYR A 60 9.35 25.39 8.75
CA TYR A 60 9.67 26.73 8.28
C TYR A 60 10.21 27.61 9.40
N PHE A 61 9.55 27.60 10.56
CA PHE A 61 10.00 28.34 11.72
C PHE A 61 11.37 27.86 12.20
N LEU A 62 11.58 26.54 12.30
CA LEU A 62 12.87 25.95 12.71
C LEU A 62 14.01 26.32 11.74
N ILE A 63 13.79 26.22 10.44
CA ILE A 63 14.80 26.57 9.41
C ILE A 63 15.13 28.07 9.49
N ILE A 64 14.13 28.94 9.57
CA ILE A 64 14.37 30.38 9.65
C ILE A 64 15.10 30.76 10.93
N LEU A 65 14.71 30.18 12.08
CA LEU A 65 15.40 30.43 13.34
C LEU A 65 16.86 29.99 13.27
N TYR A 66 17.11 28.79 12.73
CA TYR A 66 18.45 28.25 12.56
C TYR A 66 19.31 29.15 11.66
N ILE A 67 18.81 29.51 10.48
CA ILE A 67 19.54 30.37 9.53
C ILE A 67 19.76 31.78 10.10
N LYS A 68 18.76 32.38 10.78
CA LYS A 68 18.92 33.70 11.41
C LYS A 68 19.96 33.68 12.52
N GLN A 69 19.93 32.65 13.37
CA GLN A 69 20.90 32.50 14.46
C GLN A 69 22.32 32.30 13.91
N PHE A 70 22.46 31.49 12.86
CA PHE A 70 23.73 31.25 12.19
C PHE A 70 24.26 32.53 11.51
N ARG A 71 23.41 33.22 10.73
CA ARG A 71 23.75 34.47 10.04
C ARG A 71 24.18 35.57 10.99
N LYS A 72 23.44 35.78 12.09
CA LYS A 72 23.79 36.79 13.10
C LYS A 72 25.22 36.57 13.61
N LYS A 73 25.57 35.32 13.90
CA LYS A 73 26.90 34.96 14.40
C LYS A 73 27.99 35.07 13.34
N TYR A 74 27.72 34.66 12.10
CA TYR A 74 28.66 34.81 10.99
C TYR A 74 28.98 36.28 10.66
N LEU A 75 27.98 37.17 10.70
CA LEU A 75 28.21 38.60 10.44
C LEU A 75 28.99 39.29 11.57
N LEU A 76 28.73 38.90 12.81
CA LEU A 76 29.50 39.37 13.97
C LEU A 76 30.97 38.90 13.90
N SER A 77 31.22 37.66 13.48
CA SER A 77 32.58 37.11 13.35
C SER A 77 33.36 37.67 12.15
N SER A 78 32.69 37.91 11.02
CA SER A 78 33.35 38.39 9.80
C SER A 78 33.57 39.90 9.71
N ASN A 79 33.14 40.68 10.71
CA ASN A 79 33.20 42.16 10.74
C ASN A 79 32.64 42.83 9.46
N ARG A 80 31.72 42.15 8.76
CA ARG A 80 31.12 42.61 7.50
C ARG A 80 29.84 43.37 7.76
N VAL A 81 29.83 44.66 7.43
CA VAL A 81 28.60 45.46 7.33
C VAL A 81 27.99 45.22 5.94
N ILE A 82 26.78 44.67 5.90
CA ILE A 82 26.04 44.46 4.65
C ILE A 82 25.11 45.66 4.44
N ASP A 83 25.11 46.25 3.25
CA ASP A 83 24.17 47.31 2.88
C ASP A 83 22.71 46.84 3.01
N LYS A 84 21.82 47.73 3.47
CA LYS A 84 20.38 47.45 3.68
C LYS A 84 19.68 46.86 2.45
N ILE A 85 20.09 47.23 1.24
CA ILE A 85 19.52 46.71 -0.02
C ILE A 85 19.92 45.24 -0.23
N THR A 86 21.20 44.93 -0.04
CA THR A 86 21.75 43.57 -0.13
C THR A 86 21.20 42.67 0.98
N GLU A 87 21.03 43.21 2.19
CA GLU A 87 20.40 42.51 3.31
C GLU A 87 18.95 42.13 3.02
N LYS A 88 18.15 43.07 2.49
CA LYS A 88 16.75 42.83 2.11
C LYS A 88 16.64 41.77 1.01
N ARG A 89 17.52 41.80 0.00
CA ARG A 89 17.58 40.80 -1.08
C ARG A 89 17.94 39.41 -0.55
N GLN A 90 18.96 39.32 0.30
CA GLN A 90 19.37 38.05 0.92
C GLN A 90 18.31 37.48 1.87
N ASN A 91 17.65 38.32 2.68
CA ASN A 91 16.55 37.88 3.55
C ASN A 91 15.36 37.36 2.74
N LYS A 92 15.06 38.00 1.60
CA LYS A 92 14.05 37.50 0.66
C LYS A 92 14.45 36.14 0.08
N MET A 93 15.69 35.97 -0.35
CA MET A 93 16.20 34.68 -0.86
C MET A 93 16.17 33.59 0.22
N ILE A 94 16.63 33.88 1.44
CA ILE A 94 16.59 32.95 2.58
C ILE A 94 15.15 32.53 2.87
N SER A 95 14.20 33.48 2.88
CA SER A 95 12.79 33.16 3.10
C SER A 95 12.23 32.26 2.00
N ILE A 96 12.50 32.57 0.72
CA ILE A 96 12.06 31.75 -0.42
C ILE A 96 12.65 30.33 -0.34
N ILE A 97 13.97 30.21 -0.10
CA ILE A 97 14.64 28.91 0.05
C ILE A 97 14.06 28.14 1.25
N SER A 98 13.81 28.83 2.36
CA SER A 98 13.22 28.21 3.55
C SER A 98 11.80 27.72 3.27
N ILE A 99 10.98 28.47 2.54
CA ILE A 99 9.64 28.05 2.10
C ILE A 99 9.73 26.78 1.25
N ILE A 100 10.59 26.78 0.23
CA ILE A 100 10.76 25.65 -0.68
C ILE A 100 11.24 24.41 0.09
N MET A 101 12.27 24.55 0.93
CA MET A 101 12.80 23.45 1.72
C MET A 101 11.77 22.90 2.70
N SER A 102 11.02 23.79 3.38
CA SER A 102 9.97 23.39 4.31
C SER A 102 8.83 22.68 3.61
N ALA A 103 8.46 23.11 2.40
CA ALA A 103 7.45 22.44 1.59
C ALA A 103 7.91 21.03 1.20
N ILE A 104 9.15 20.87 0.71
CA ILE A 104 9.70 19.56 0.34
C ILE A 104 9.73 18.60 1.54
N ILE A 105 10.25 19.05 2.69
CA ILE A 105 10.35 18.21 3.90
C ILE A 105 8.95 17.87 4.42
N SER A 106 8.02 18.83 4.44
CA SER A 106 6.66 18.62 4.95
C SER A 106 5.83 17.70 4.06
N ILE A 107 5.97 17.81 2.73
CA ILE A 107 5.34 16.90 1.78
C ILE A 107 5.90 15.48 1.98
N SER A 108 7.22 15.36 2.10
CA SER A 108 7.89 14.07 2.33
C SER A 108 7.43 13.44 3.65
N PHE A 109 7.41 14.23 4.73
CA PHE A 109 6.91 13.81 6.04
C PHE A 109 5.44 13.37 5.95
N THR A 110 4.58 14.19 5.36
CA THR A 110 3.16 13.87 5.22
C THR A 110 2.96 12.56 4.48
N ASN A 111 3.65 12.34 3.36
CA ASN A 111 3.51 11.12 2.56
C ASN A 111 3.97 9.85 3.29
N VAL A 112 4.99 9.94 4.16
CA VAL A 112 5.49 8.79 4.94
C VAL A 112 4.61 8.49 6.16
N PHE A 113 4.09 9.53 6.82
CA PHE A 113 3.50 9.38 8.15
C PHE A 113 1.97 9.43 8.18
N TRP A 114 1.28 9.91 7.13
CA TRP A 114 -0.18 10.12 7.18
C TRP A 114 -0.97 8.86 7.54
N TYR A 115 -0.59 7.71 6.97
CA TYR A 115 -1.29 6.44 7.20
C TYR A 115 -1.02 5.89 8.61
N LYS A 116 0.26 5.89 9.04
CA LYS A 116 0.67 5.49 10.41
C LYS A 116 0.01 6.35 11.50
N ILE A 117 -0.14 7.65 11.26
CA ILE A 117 -0.87 8.55 12.16
C ILE A 117 -2.36 8.21 12.21
N LEU A 118 -2.94 7.82 11.07
CA LEU A 118 -4.34 7.40 10.99
C LEU A 118 -4.56 6.08 11.73
N GLU A 119 -3.69 5.09 11.55
CA GLU A 119 -3.71 3.80 12.28
C GLU A 119 -3.56 4.03 13.78
N PHE A 120 -2.59 4.85 14.20
CA PHE A 120 -2.39 5.20 15.60
C PHE A 120 -3.64 5.83 16.23
N LYS A 121 -4.28 6.77 15.51
CA LYS A 121 -5.44 7.51 16.02
C LYS A 121 -6.72 6.66 16.07
N ASN A 122 -6.89 5.74 15.12
CA ASN A 122 -8.07 4.89 15.00
C ASN A 122 -7.78 3.44 15.42
N SER A 123 -6.79 3.24 16.29
CA SER A 123 -6.41 1.91 16.78
C SER A 123 -7.61 1.25 17.48
N THR A 124 -7.85 -0.01 17.18
CA THR A 124 -8.87 -0.84 17.84
C THR A 124 -8.21 -1.97 18.60
N ASP A 125 -8.75 -2.33 19.76
CA ASP A 125 -8.20 -3.40 20.59
C ASP A 125 -8.52 -4.77 20.00
N PHE A 126 -7.54 -5.67 20.01
CA PHE A 126 -7.71 -7.06 19.60
C PHE A 126 -8.33 -7.90 20.72
N GLY A 127 -8.20 -7.45 21.99
CA GLY A 127 -8.61 -8.22 23.16
C GLY A 127 -7.64 -9.37 23.49
N VAL A 128 -6.44 -9.35 22.89
CA VAL A 128 -5.38 -10.34 23.10
C VAL A 128 -4.13 -9.57 23.52
N LYS A 129 -3.52 -10.01 24.62
CA LYS A 129 -2.32 -9.38 25.16
C LYS A 129 -1.09 -10.22 24.93
N ASP A 130 0.05 -9.57 24.75
CA ASP A 130 1.33 -10.24 24.69
C ASP A 130 1.74 -10.76 26.09
N PRO A 131 2.39 -11.93 26.18
CA PRO A 131 2.68 -12.61 27.44
C PRO A 131 3.85 -12.00 28.23
N ILE A 132 4.64 -11.07 27.65
CA ILE A 132 5.85 -10.52 28.28
C ILE A 132 5.61 -9.12 28.84
N PHE A 133 5.00 -8.24 28.05
CA PHE A 133 4.78 -6.83 28.35
C PHE A 133 3.31 -6.52 28.69
N ASN A 134 2.39 -7.47 28.49
CA ASN A 134 0.96 -7.34 28.79
C ASN A 134 0.29 -6.18 28.05
N HIS A 135 0.82 -5.80 26.90
CA HIS A 135 0.22 -4.87 25.95
C HIS A 135 -0.74 -5.61 25.03
N ASP A 136 -1.85 -4.97 24.66
CA ASP A 136 -2.74 -5.51 23.62
C ASP A 136 -2.00 -5.55 22.27
N VAL A 137 -2.32 -6.54 21.43
CA VAL A 137 -1.77 -6.65 20.06
C VAL A 137 -1.97 -5.34 19.28
N SER A 138 -3.03 -4.56 19.54
CA SER A 138 -3.27 -3.24 18.95
C SER A 138 -2.12 -2.27 19.12
N PHE A 139 -1.37 -2.36 20.23
CA PHE A 139 -0.19 -1.52 20.46
C PHE A 139 0.91 -1.82 19.45
N TYR A 140 1.13 -3.10 19.16
CA TYR A 140 2.15 -3.58 18.24
C TYR A 140 1.80 -3.30 16.78
N VAL A 141 0.54 -3.53 16.41
CA VAL A 141 0.06 -3.37 15.03
C VAL A 141 -0.14 -1.90 14.66
N PHE A 142 -0.77 -1.09 15.53
CA PHE A 142 -1.19 0.27 15.16
C PHE A 142 -0.33 1.39 15.76
N LYS A 143 0.26 1.18 16.94
CA LYS A 143 0.94 2.27 17.68
C LYS A 143 2.45 2.25 17.51
N MET A 144 3.06 1.06 17.61
CA MET A 144 4.51 0.88 17.51
C MET A 144 5.10 1.39 16.18
N PRO A 145 4.49 1.16 15.00
CA PRO A 145 5.08 1.61 13.74
C PRO A 145 5.27 3.12 13.68
N LEU A 146 4.37 3.90 14.28
CA LEU A 146 4.50 5.35 14.35
C LEU A 146 5.63 5.78 15.30
N ILE A 147 5.70 5.16 16.49
CA ILE A 147 6.74 5.44 17.49
C ILE A 147 8.14 5.13 16.92
N GLU A 148 8.31 3.97 16.29
CA GLU A 148 9.54 3.59 15.60
C GLU A 148 9.92 4.61 14.52
N SER A 149 8.97 4.90 13.62
CA SER A 149 9.23 5.75 12.46
C SER A 149 9.61 7.18 12.87
N ILE A 150 8.97 7.75 13.89
CA ILE A 150 9.31 9.08 14.42
C ILE A 150 10.69 9.03 15.09
N THR A 151 10.97 8.00 15.89
CA THR A 151 12.26 7.87 16.59
C THR A 151 13.43 7.78 15.61
N TYR A 152 13.30 6.94 14.57
CA TYR A 152 14.33 6.83 13.52
C TYR A 152 14.46 8.11 12.71
N ALA A 153 13.35 8.78 12.34
CA ALA A 153 13.41 10.04 11.63
C ALA A 153 14.14 11.13 12.44
N LEU A 154 13.84 11.25 13.74
CA LEU A 154 14.55 12.16 14.65
C LEU A 154 16.03 11.82 14.76
N MET A 155 16.37 10.53 14.85
CA MET A 155 17.77 10.07 14.89
C MET A 155 18.52 10.47 13.62
N THR A 156 17.94 10.24 12.44
CA THR A 156 18.53 10.65 11.16
C THR A 156 18.72 12.17 11.09
N ILE A 157 17.73 12.95 11.53
CA ILE A 157 17.83 14.43 11.58
C ILE A 157 18.99 14.85 12.48
N VAL A 158 19.12 14.27 13.67
CA VAL A 158 20.18 14.61 14.62
C VAL A 158 21.56 14.26 14.07
N ILE A 159 21.72 13.08 13.47
CA ILE A 159 22.97 12.68 12.81
C ILE A 159 23.32 13.67 11.68
N PHE A 160 22.35 14.04 10.85
CA PHE A 160 22.55 15.01 9.78
C PHE A 160 22.96 16.39 10.31
N LEU A 161 22.33 16.86 11.39
CA LEU A 161 22.69 18.10 12.06
C LEU A 161 24.10 18.06 12.65
N ILE A 162 24.53 16.91 13.22
CA ILE A 162 25.90 16.72 13.71
C ILE A 162 26.89 16.81 12.55
N ILE A 163 26.63 16.11 11.44
CA ILE A 163 27.50 16.12 10.24
C ILE A 163 27.61 17.54 9.67
N ILE A 164 26.50 18.25 9.49
CA ILE A 164 26.51 19.64 9.01
C ILE A 164 27.30 20.54 9.95
N THR A 165 27.08 20.40 11.26
CA THR A 165 27.78 21.23 12.27
C THR A 165 29.28 21.00 12.20
N LEU A 166 29.73 19.75 12.04
CA LEU A 166 31.13 19.40 11.87
C LEU A 166 31.69 19.91 10.53
N ALA A 167 30.96 19.74 9.43
CA ALA A 167 31.38 20.19 8.11
C ALA A 167 31.59 21.71 8.07
N ILE A 168 30.63 22.48 8.62
CA ILE A 168 30.74 23.93 8.73
C ILE A 168 31.95 24.31 9.59
N TYR A 169 32.16 23.63 10.73
CA TYR A 169 33.31 23.88 11.58
C TYR A 169 34.64 23.66 10.83
N PHE A 170 34.78 22.57 10.07
CA PHE A 170 35.99 22.30 9.30
C PHE A 170 36.21 23.33 8.17
N MET A 171 35.15 23.70 7.45
CA MET A 171 35.22 24.74 6.39
C MET A 171 35.63 26.12 6.94
N MET A 172 35.18 26.47 8.14
CA MET A 172 35.57 27.74 8.77
C MET A 172 37.05 27.72 9.18
N LYS A 173 37.55 26.59 9.70
CA LYS A 173 38.92 26.45 10.19
C LYS A 173 39.97 26.31 9.07
N GLU A 174 39.59 25.75 7.92
CA GLU A 174 40.41 25.70 6.71
C GLU A 174 40.77 27.11 6.20
N LYS A 175 39.85 28.07 6.37
CA LYS A 175 40.06 29.46 5.97
C LYS A 175 41.09 30.22 6.83
N ASP A 176 41.34 29.75 8.05
CA ASP A 176 42.32 30.31 9.00
C ASP A 176 43.68 29.59 8.98
N ASN A 177 43.94 28.69 8.00
CA ASN A 177 45.20 27.93 7.86
C ASN A 177 45.61 27.12 9.12
N MET A 178 44.67 26.81 10.01
CA MET A 178 44.96 26.15 11.30
C MET A 178 44.28 24.77 11.40
N ILE A 179 44.46 23.92 10.38
CA ILE A 179 43.91 22.56 10.37
C ILE A 179 44.77 21.68 11.29
N SER A 180 44.39 21.58 12.56
CA SER A 180 44.76 20.42 13.36
C SER A 180 43.62 19.96 14.26
N ILE A 181 43.40 18.64 14.30
CA ILE A 181 42.56 17.97 15.30
C ILE A 181 43.10 18.23 16.71
N LYS A 182 44.42 18.48 16.83
CA LYS A 182 45.10 18.86 18.08
C LYS A 182 44.62 20.19 18.65
N SER A 183 44.28 21.22 17.85
CA SER A 183 43.77 22.49 18.41
C SER A 183 42.32 22.40 18.92
N PHE A 184 41.54 21.40 18.49
CA PHE A 184 40.25 21.06 19.11
C PHE A 184 40.44 20.50 20.53
N ILE A 185 41.55 19.79 20.75
CA ILE A 185 41.91 19.12 22.01
C ILE A 185 42.69 20.06 22.96
N LYS A 186 43.50 20.99 22.42
CA LYS A 186 44.32 21.94 23.19
C LYS A 186 43.60 23.24 23.60
N GLY A 187 42.40 23.51 23.09
CA GLY A 187 41.54 24.57 23.63
C GLY A 187 42.03 25.99 23.38
N GLU A 188 42.63 26.27 22.22
CA GLU A 188 42.92 27.66 21.80
C GLU A 188 41.62 28.45 21.58
N GLU A 189 41.66 29.71 22.03
CA GLU A 189 40.51 30.50 22.46
C GLU A 189 39.87 31.33 21.33
N SER A 190 38.97 30.73 20.56
CA SER A 190 38.02 31.52 19.76
C SER A 190 36.59 31.43 20.32
N GLU A 191 35.81 32.51 20.23
CA GLU A 191 34.37 32.44 20.57
C GLU A 191 33.62 31.44 19.67
N GLU A 192 34.14 31.21 18.46
CA GLU A 192 33.58 30.29 17.47
C GLU A 192 33.69 28.83 17.91
N THR A 193 34.86 28.39 18.40
CA THR A 193 35.04 27.04 18.93
C THR A 193 34.12 26.76 20.12
N LYS A 194 33.89 27.75 21.00
CA LYS A 194 32.93 27.65 22.11
C LYS A 194 31.50 27.45 21.62
N PHE A 195 31.10 28.11 20.54
CA PHE A 195 29.77 27.98 19.97
C PHE A 195 29.52 26.58 19.37
N PHE A 196 30.44 26.09 18.54
CA PHE A 196 30.31 24.75 17.93
C PHE A 196 30.34 23.64 18.98
N ALA A 197 31.19 23.76 20.01
CA ALA A 197 31.19 22.83 21.14
C ALA A 197 29.84 22.80 21.86
N LYS A 198 29.23 23.97 22.15
CA LYS A 198 27.90 24.03 22.77
C LYS A 198 26.83 23.40 21.88
N GLN A 199 26.82 23.69 20.58
CA GLN A 199 25.86 23.08 19.64
C GLN A 199 26.00 21.56 19.59
N LEU A 200 27.23 21.06 19.48
CA LEU A 200 27.54 19.63 19.46
C LEU A 200 27.20 18.94 20.79
N SER A 201 27.28 19.66 21.92
CA SER A 201 26.86 19.14 23.23
C SER A 201 25.38 18.84 23.31
N VAL A 202 24.55 19.75 22.80
CA VAL A 202 23.10 19.60 22.80
C VAL A 202 22.72 18.49 21.83
N LEU A 203 23.28 18.49 20.63
CA LEU A 203 23.02 17.44 19.63
C LEU A 203 23.50 16.06 20.11
N GLY A 204 24.66 15.97 20.76
CA GLY A 204 25.18 14.73 21.33
C GLY A 204 24.32 14.21 22.49
N ALA A 205 23.80 15.08 23.34
CA ALA A 205 22.86 14.70 24.40
C ALA A 205 21.54 14.18 23.82
N ILE A 206 20.97 14.89 22.84
CA ILE A 206 19.75 14.44 22.15
C ILE A 206 19.99 13.12 21.44
N PHE A 207 21.13 12.94 20.78
CA PHE A 207 21.52 11.69 20.13
C PHE A 207 21.51 10.53 21.13
N LEU A 208 22.08 10.72 22.33
CA LEU A 208 22.11 9.68 23.36
C LEU A 208 20.72 9.40 23.95
N LEU A 209 19.87 10.41 24.11
CA LEU A 209 18.47 10.21 24.51
C LEU A 209 17.67 9.43 23.45
N LEU A 210 17.87 9.74 22.17
CA LEU A 210 17.25 8.98 21.08
C LEU A 210 17.80 7.55 21.01
N LEU A 211 19.10 7.36 21.26
CA LEU A 211 19.70 6.04 21.35
C LEU A 211 19.10 5.23 22.52
N SER A 212 18.87 5.87 23.67
CA SER A 212 18.16 5.26 24.79
C SER A 212 16.76 4.78 24.38
N LEU A 213 16.01 5.62 23.66
CA LEU A 213 14.68 5.29 23.15
C LEU A 213 14.73 4.14 22.14
N ILE A 214 15.75 4.10 21.27
CA ILE A 214 15.97 2.99 20.32
C ILE A 214 16.19 1.68 21.06
N PHE A 215 17.00 1.64 22.12
CA PHE A 215 17.17 0.42 22.92
C PHE A 215 15.92 0.03 23.70
N TYR A 216 15.13 1.01 24.15
CA TYR A 216 13.83 0.75 24.76
C TYR A 216 12.83 0.15 23.75
N ILE A 217 12.80 0.64 22.51
CA ILE A 217 12.00 0.06 21.42
C ILE A 217 12.50 -1.35 21.09
N LYS A 218 13.82 -1.56 20.96
CA LYS A 218 14.42 -2.88 20.73
C LYS A 218 14.00 -3.89 21.80
N LYS A 219 13.92 -3.47 23.07
CA LYS A 219 13.41 -4.28 24.18
C LYS A 219 11.98 -4.75 23.90
N ILE A 220 11.09 -3.85 23.51
CA ILE A 220 9.69 -4.23 23.25
C ILE A 220 9.57 -5.09 22.00
N ASN A 221 10.42 -4.87 20.99
CA ASN A 221 10.45 -5.66 19.76
C ASN A 221 11.04 -7.07 19.91
N LEU A 222 11.45 -7.48 21.12
CA LEU A 222 11.84 -8.87 21.37
C LEU A 222 10.70 -9.85 21.09
N VAL A 223 9.44 -9.40 21.12
CA VAL A 223 8.27 -10.20 20.70
C VAL A 223 8.31 -10.63 19.23
N TYR A 224 9.25 -10.11 18.43
CA TYR A 224 9.49 -10.46 17.03
C TYR A 224 10.87 -11.11 16.81
N SER A 225 11.52 -11.58 17.89
CA SER A 225 12.86 -12.16 17.79
C SER A 225 12.85 -13.45 16.97
N PRO A 226 13.73 -13.61 15.97
CA PRO A 226 13.88 -14.87 15.24
C PRO A 226 14.95 -15.78 15.86
N ARG A 227 15.47 -15.45 17.05
CA ARG A 227 16.65 -16.10 17.64
C ARG A 227 16.37 -17.52 18.15
N GLY A 228 15.18 -17.74 18.71
CA GLY A 228 14.84 -18.98 19.41
C GLY A 228 14.40 -20.11 18.50
N ALA A 229 13.87 -21.17 19.11
CA ALA A 229 13.31 -22.33 18.40
C ALA A 229 12.03 -22.01 17.61
N ALA A 230 11.39 -20.88 17.89
CA ALA A 230 10.26 -20.34 17.14
C ALA A 230 10.31 -18.80 17.16
N PHE A 231 9.52 -18.16 16.31
CA PHE A 231 9.43 -16.71 16.25
C PHE A 231 8.84 -16.11 17.55
N GLY A 232 9.48 -15.06 18.07
CA GLY A 232 9.14 -14.43 19.34
C GLY A 232 10.28 -14.50 20.35
N ALA A 233 10.10 -13.84 21.50
CA ALA A 233 11.15 -13.77 22.51
C ALA A 233 11.45 -15.16 23.09
N SER A 234 12.71 -15.61 22.99
CA SER A 234 13.19 -16.88 23.58
C SER A 234 13.57 -16.73 25.06
N TYR A 235 13.99 -17.83 25.70
CA TYR A 235 14.47 -17.78 27.09
C TYR A 235 15.60 -16.78 27.28
N THR A 236 16.60 -16.83 26.40
CA THR A 236 17.75 -15.92 26.43
C THR A 236 17.31 -14.48 26.21
N ASP A 237 16.34 -14.23 25.34
CA ASP A 237 15.85 -12.87 25.10
C ASP A 237 15.18 -12.27 26.32
N VAL A 238 14.35 -13.04 27.01
CA VAL A 238 13.61 -12.57 28.18
C VAL A 238 14.53 -12.41 29.40
N HIS A 239 15.48 -13.33 29.61
CA HIS A 239 16.34 -13.34 30.81
C HIS A 239 17.66 -12.59 30.65
N VAL A 240 18.10 -12.30 29.42
CA VAL A 240 19.37 -11.61 29.14
C VAL A 240 19.13 -10.36 28.33
N THR A 241 18.67 -10.51 27.08
CA THR A 241 18.60 -9.40 26.11
C THR A 241 17.73 -8.26 26.62
N LEU A 242 16.57 -8.57 27.19
CA LEU A 242 15.62 -7.61 27.77
C LEU A 242 16.28 -6.75 28.86
N TYR A 243 17.04 -7.38 29.77
CA TYR A 243 17.75 -6.68 30.84
C TYR A 243 18.92 -5.87 30.29
N MET A 244 19.70 -6.42 29.36
CA MET A 244 20.82 -5.71 28.73
C MET A 244 20.35 -4.47 27.98
N TYR A 245 19.27 -4.56 27.20
CA TYR A 245 18.67 -3.40 26.53
C TYR A 245 18.13 -2.37 27.53
N THR A 246 17.58 -2.82 28.66
CA THR A 246 17.18 -1.91 29.75
C THR A 246 18.39 -1.18 30.35
N ILE A 247 19.48 -1.89 30.62
CA ILE A 247 20.73 -1.31 31.16
C ILE A 247 21.33 -0.31 30.17
N ILE A 248 21.45 -0.68 28.90
CA ILE A 248 21.98 0.21 27.85
C ILE A 248 21.11 1.46 27.72
N SER A 249 19.79 1.30 27.74
CA SER A 249 18.83 2.41 27.64
C SER A 249 18.99 3.40 28.82
N LEU A 250 19.05 2.90 30.07
CA LEU A 250 19.26 3.72 31.26
C LEU A 250 20.65 4.38 31.26
N PHE A 251 21.68 3.64 30.84
CA PHE A 251 23.04 4.19 30.72
C PHE A 251 23.10 5.31 29.68
N CYS A 252 22.41 5.19 28.54
CA CYS A 252 22.35 6.24 27.53
C CYS A 252 21.70 7.54 28.07
N ILE A 253 20.72 7.44 28.97
CA ILE A 253 20.12 8.60 29.64
C ILE A 253 21.18 9.28 30.52
N ALA A 254 21.85 8.53 31.40
CA ALA A 254 22.92 9.06 32.26
C ALA A 254 24.06 9.67 31.42
N ALA A 255 24.46 8.96 30.37
CA ALA A 255 25.46 9.37 29.40
C ALA A 255 25.11 10.71 28.73
N SER A 256 23.83 10.95 28.40
CA SER A 256 23.42 12.23 27.78
C SER A 256 23.75 13.43 28.67
N PHE A 257 23.56 13.30 29.98
CA PHE A 257 23.87 14.36 30.96
C PHE A 257 25.38 14.52 31.12
N VAL A 258 26.11 13.40 31.20
CA VAL A 258 27.58 13.41 31.31
C VAL A 258 28.22 14.04 30.08
N VAL A 259 27.77 13.69 28.87
CA VAL A 259 28.28 14.25 27.62
C VAL A 259 27.94 15.72 27.48
N ALA A 260 26.70 16.12 27.80
CA ALA A 260 26.31 17.54 27.81
C ALA A 260 27.23 18.37 28.71
N PHE A 261 27.43 17.93 29.95
CA PHE A 261 28.27 18.64 30.92
C PHE A 261 29.77 18.59 30.57
N SER A 262 30.25 17.46 30.05
CA SER A 262 31.66 17.26 29.72
C SER A 262 32.10 18.12 28.54
N ILE A 263 31.23 18.30 27.54
CA ILE A 263 31.50 19.20 26.42
C ILE A 263 31.49 20.67 26.90
N MET A 264 30.58 21.04 27.80
CA MET A 264 30.58 22.38 28.43
C MET A 264 31.86 22.64 29.23
N LYS A 265 32.38 21.61 29.91
CA LYS A 265 33.64 21.66 30.68
C LYS A 265 34.89 21.34 29.85
N LYS A 266 34.78 21.19 28.52
CA LYS A 266 35.88 20.86 27.59
C LYS A 266 36.66 19.58 27.93
N LYS A 267 36.02 18.63 28.64
CA LYS A 267 36.64 17.33 28.98
C LYS A 267 36.23 16.31 27.93
N ILE A 268 37.17 15.96 27.05
CA ILE A 268 36.93 14.97 25.98
C ILE A 268 36.96 13.52 26.53
N LYS A 269 37.79 13.26 27.55
CA LYS A 269 37.94 11.91 28.14
C LYS A 269 36.59 11.30 28.54
N PRO A 270 35.71 11.96 29.32
CA PRO A 270 34.39 11.42 29.66
C PRO A 270 33.50 11.07 28.47
N ILE A 271 33.62 11.81 27.36
CA ILE A 271 32.80 11.58 26.15
C ILE A 271 33.26 10.28 25.48
N ILE A 272 34.58 10.14 25.28
CA ILE A 272 35.18 8.94 24.68
C ILE A 272 34.91 7.72 25.58
N THR A 273 35.08 7.84 26.90
CA THR A 273 34.84 6.73 27.82
C THR A 273 33.37 6.30 27.81
N THR A 274 32.44 7.26 27.75
CA THR A 274 31.00 6.96 27.71
C THR A 274 30.63 6.27 26.40
N GLY A 275 31.12 6.76 25.26
CA GLY A 275 30.90 6.13 23.96
C GLY A 275 31.51 4.73 23.88
N ALA A 276 32.75 4.55 24.34
CA ALA A 276 33.41 3.25 24.42
C ALA A 276 32.65 2.28 25.33
N PHE A 277 32.14 2.76 26.47
CA PHE A 277 31.37 1.92 27.39
C PHE A 277 30.03 1.48 26.79
N ILE A 278 29.32 2.34 26.04
CA ILE A 278 28.12 1.93 25.30
C ILE A 278 28.45 0.81 24.31
N ILE A 279 29.54 0.95 23.56
CA ILE A 279 29.99 -0.09 22.62
C ILE A 279 30.32 -1.39 23.37
N ILE A 280 31.01 -1.31 24.51
CA ILE A 280 31.30 -2.47 25.35
C ILE A 280 30.02 -3.13 25.85
N LEU A 281 29.01 -2.38 26.30
CA LEU A 281 27.73 -2.94 26.73
C LEU A 281 26.98 -3.65 25.59
N ILE A 282 27.03 -3.10 24.37
CA ILE A 282 26.43 -3.72 23.18
C ILE A 282 27.14 -5.03 22.84
N ILE A 283 28.47 -5.03 22.85
CA ILE A 283 29.27 -6.25 22.61
C ILE A 283 29.00 -7.28 23.71
N ALA A 284 28.93 -6.83 24.96
CA ALA A 284 28.63 -7.68 26.10
C ALA A 284 27.25 -8.33 25.99
N GLU A 285 26.23 -7.63 25.48
CA GLU A 285 24.91 -8.23 25.25
C GLU A 285 25.00 -9.43 24.29
N GLY A 286 25.70 -9.30 23.17
CA GLY A 286 25.89 -10.39 22.22
C GLY A 286 26.67 -11.58 22.82
N ILE A 287 27.74 -11.30 23.57
CA ILE A 287 28.55 -12.35 24.22
C ILE A 287 27.75 -13.07 25.30
N VAL A 288 27.12 -12.34 26.23
CA VAL A 288 26.38 -12.94 27.34
C VAL A 288 25.18 -13.71 26.82
N SER A 289 24.45 -13.18 25.84
CA SER A 289 23.35 -13.90 25.21
C SER A 289 23.84 -15.19 24.54
N GLY A 290 24.94 -15.14 23.78
CA GLY A 290 25.49 -16.33 23.13
C GLY A 290 25.98 -17.39 24.12
N VAL A 291 26.56 -16.99 25.25
CA VAL A 291 26.99 -17.90 26.32
C VAL A 291 25.78 -18.56 26.99
N VAL A 292 24.75 -17.78 27.34
CA VAL A 292 23.53 -18.32 27.96
C VAL A 292 22.82 -19.26 26.99
N GLU A 293 22.70 -18.89 25.72
CA GLU A 293 22.11 -19.74 24.70
C GLU A 293 22.87 -21.07 24.59
N LYS A 294 24.20 -21.00 24.42
CA LYS A 294 25.02 -22.19 24.14
C LYS A 294 25.17 -23.14 25.33
N PHE A 295 25.29 -22.60 26.54
CA PHE A 295 25.65 -23.40 27.72
C PHE A 295 24.48 -23.63 28.68
N ILE A 296 23.40 -22.85 28.61
CA ILE A 296 22.24 -23.00 29.51
C ILE A 296 21.00 -23.47 28.73
N VAL A 297 20.69 -22.81 27.61
CA VAL A 297 19.46 -23.07 26.85
C VAL A 297 19.60 -24.32 25.99
N GLU A 298 20.56 -24.39 25.06
CA GLU A 298 20.71 -25.52 24.14
C GLU A 298 20.73 -26.90 24.86
N PRO A 299 21.48 -27.09 25.97
CA PRO A 299 21.49 -28.38 26.68
C PRO A 299 20.16 -28.74 27.34
N ASN A 300 19.33 -27.74 27.68
CA ASN A 300 18.06 -27.89 28.40
C ASN A 300 16.88 -27.29 27.61
N ALA A 301 16.94 -27.31 26.28
CA ALA A 301 16.06 -26.51 25.42
C ALA A 301 14.59 -26.83 25.66
N LYS A 302 14.25 -28.11 25.86
CA LYS A 302 12.87 -28.53 26.15
C LYS A 302 12.29 -27.83 27.37
N GLU A 303 13.04 -27.66 28.45
CA GLU A 303 12.50 -27.00 29.66
C GLU A 303 12.50 -25.49 29.51
N LYS A 304 13.60 -24.92 28.98
CA LYS A 304 13.81 -23.47 28.90
C LYS A 304 12.96 -22.80 27.83
N GLU A 305 12.73 -23.45 26.68
CA GLU A 305 11.99 -22.87 25.56
C GLU A 305 10.49 -23.22 25.55
N MET A 306 10.03 -24.23 26.32
CA MET A 306 8.63 -24.66 26.31
C MET A 306 7.61 -23.53 26.52
N PRO A 307 7.78 -22.59 27.49
CA PRO A 307 6.82 -21.50 27.67
C PRO A 307 6.73 -20.60 26.44
N TYR A 308 7.87 -20.27 25.83
CA TYR A 308 7.94 -19.37 24.66
C TYR A 308 7.40 -20.04 23.39
N LEU A 309 7.68 -21.33 23.22
CA LEU A 309 7.05 -22.15 22.18
C LEU A 309 5.52 -22.21 22.36
N THR A 310 5.05 -22.34 23.59
CA THR A 310 3.60 -22.32 23.88
C THR A 310 2.98 -20.98 23.53
N TYR A 311 3.67 -19.86 23.81
CA TYR A 311 3.23 -18.53 23.40
C TYR A 311 3.16 -18.39 21.89
N ASN A 312 4.20 -18.80 21.17
CA ASN A 312 4.20 -18.79 19.71
C ASN A 312 3.06 -19.64 19.15
N ILE A 313 2.91 -20.90 19.57
CA ILE A 313 1.86 -21.78 19.04
C ILE A 313 0.47 -21.16 19.29
N ASN A 314 0.20 -20.67 20.49
CA ASN A 314 -1.10 -20.08 20.82
C ASN A 314 -1.38 -18.79 20.05
N LEU A 315 -0.39 -17.91 19.92
CA LEU A 315 -0.54 -16.62 19.24
C LEU A 315 -0.52 -16.77 17.72
N THR A 316 0.24 -17.71 17.16
CA THR A 316 0.16 -18.10 15.74
C THR A 316 -1.22 -18.66 15.43
N ARG A 317 -1.73 -19.61 16.22
CA ARG A 317 -3.08 -20.14 16.00
C ARG A 317 -4.12 -19.04 16.03
N LYS A 318 -4.08 -18.19 17.05
CA LYS A 318 -4.96 -17.01 17.14
C LYS A 318 -4.74 -16.02 16.02
N ALA A 319 -3.54 -15.82 15.51
CA ALA A 319 -3.28 -14.83 14.46
C ALA A 319 -3.72 -15.30 13.08
N PHE A 320 -3.79 -16.61 12.85
CA PHE A 320 -4.26 -17.23 11.60
C PHE A 320 -5.68 -17.81 11.70
N GLY A 321 -6.31 -17.81 12.89
CA GLY A 321 -7.66 -18.34 13.10
C GLY A 321 -7.70 -19.87 13.14
N LEU A 322 -6.59 -20.51 13.52
CA LEU A 322 -6.41 -21.96 13.58
C LEU A 322 -6.85 -22.56 14.94
N ASP A 323 -7.35 -21.72 15.83
CA ASP A 323 -7.92 -22.07 17.12
C ASP A 323 -9.30 -22.74 17.00
N ASN A 324 -10.02 -22.51 15.89
CA ASN A 324 -11.32 -23.13 15.60
C ASN A 324 -11.24 -24.16 14.46
N ILE A 325 -10.28 -25.09 14.52
CA ILE A 325 -10.18 -26.19 13.54
C ILE A 325 -10.88 -27.42 14.08
N GLU A 326 -11.89 -27.90 13.36
CA GLU A 326 -12.52 -29.19 13.60
C GLU A 326 -11.77 -30.28 12.83
N THR A 327 -11.02 -31.14 13.52
CA THR A 327 -10.38 -32.30 12.91
C THR A 327 -11.36 -33.46 12.85
N ARG A 328 -11.59 -34.00 11.65
CA ARG A 328 -12.42 -35.19 11.44
C ARG A 328 -11.57 -36.29 10.83
N ASP A 329 -11.48 -37.43 11.52
CA ASP A 329 -10.81 -38.62 10.98
C ASP A 329 -11.65 -39.21 9.86
N PHE A 330 -11.16 -39.13 8.62
CA PHE A 330 -11.76 -39.81 7.47
C PHE A 330 -11.22 -41.23 7.36
N LYS A 331 -11.95 -42.21 7.91
CA LYS A 331 -11.64 -43.63 7.71
C LYS A 331 -12.17 -44.07 6.34
N ALA A 332 -11.28 -44.21 5.36
CA ALA A 332 -11.63 -44.76 4.06
C ALA A 332 -12.20 -46.18 4.24
N SER A 333 -13.52 -46.34 4.04
CA SER A 333 -14.18 -47.64 3.99
C SER A 333 -14.13 -48.17 2.56
N TYR A 334 -13.58 -49.36 2.37
CA TYR A 334 -13.50 -50.01 1.05
C TYR A 334 -14.76 -50.81 0.70
N GLY A 335 -15.73 -50.92 1.61
CA GLY A 335 -17.01 -51.61 1.39
C GLY A 335 -18.09 -50.65 0.91
N LEU A 336 -18.00 -50.17 -0.33
CA LEU A 336 -19.03 -49.31 -0.93
C LEU A 336 -20.30 -50.12 -1.22
N THR A 337 -21.44 -49.74 -0.62
CA THR A 337 -22.75 -50.36 -0.90
C THR A 337 -23.60 -49.49 -1.83
N GLN A 338 -24.63 -50.07 -2.43
CA GLN A 338 -25.60 -49.31 -3.24
C GLN A 338 -26.36 -48.27 -2.39
N GLU A 339 -26.61 -48.58 -1.10
CA GLU A 339 -27.26 -47.65 -0.18
C GLU A 339 -26.40 -46.40 0.05
N ASP A 340 -25.06 -46.57 0.14
CA ASP A 340 -24.12 -45.45 0.28
C ASP A 340 -24.14 -44.54 -0.95
N ILE A 341 -24.21 -45.11 -2.15
CA ILE A 341 -24.33 -44.36 -3.41
C ILE A 341 -25.64 -43.57 -3.43
N ASN A 342 -26.74 -44.20 -3.04
CA ASN A 342 -28.07 -43.56 -3.03
C ASN A 342 -28.15 -42.43 -1.99
N LYS A 343 -27.56 -42.60 -0.80
CA LYS A 343 -27.48 -41.57 0.25
C LYS A 343 -26.62 -40.38 -0.16
N ASN A 344 -25.56 -40.62 -0.94
CA ASN A 344 -24.60 -39.59 -1.35
C ASN A 344 -24.77 -39.20 -2.82
N LYS A 345 -26.01 -39.25 -3.34
CA LYS A 345 -26.29 -39.01 -4.75
C LYS A 345 -25.74 -37.67 -5.23
N SER A 346 -25.86 -36.61 -4.43
CA SER A 346 -25.30 -35.28 -4.75
C SER A 346 -23.78 -35.29 -4.95
N THR A 347 -23.02 -36.07 -4.17
CA THR A 347 -21.57 -36.19 -4.38
C THR A 347 -21.26 -36.94 -5.66
N VAL A 348 -21.92 -38.10 -5.87
CA VAL A 348 -21.73 -38.94 -7.07
C VAL A 348 -22.06 -38.17 -8.34
N ASP A 349 -23.15 -37.42 -8.29
CA ASP A 349 -23.67 -36.59 -9.37
C ASP A 349 -22.84 -35.32 -9.65
N ASN A 350 -21.76 -35.11 -8.91
CA ASN A 350 -20.81 -34.00 -9.05
C ASN A 350 -19.35 -34.48 -9.07
N ILE A 351 -19.09 -35.77 -9.23
CA ILE A 351 -17.72 -36.29 -9.40
C ILE A 351 -17.13 -35.68 -10.66
N ARG A 352 -16.20 -34.75 -10.48
CA ARG A 352 -15.55 -34.03 -11.58
C ARG A 352 -14.75 -35.00 -12.46
N ILE A 353 -15.03 -34.98 -13.76
CA ILE A 353 -14.28 -35.73 -14.79
C ILE A 353 -13.57 -34.80 -15.77
N ASN A 354 -14.04 -33.55 -15.89
CA ASN A 354 -13.40 -32.49 -16.66
C ASN A 354 -12.51 -31.66 -15.73
N GLU A 355 -11.37 -31.22 -16.22
CA GLU A 355 -10.46 -30.35 -15.46
C GLU A 355 -10.54 -28.90 -15.98
N PHE A 356 -10.34 -27.92 -15.10
CA PHE A 356 -10.72 -26.53 -15.35
C PHE A 356 -9.81 -25.87 -16.40
N ASP A 357 -8.50 -26.13 -16.36
CA ASP A 357 -7.53 -25.60 -17.34
C ASP A 357 -7.85 -26.07 -18.76
N GLN A 358 -8.13 -27.36 -18.97
CA GLN A 358 -8.52 -27.89 -20.27
C GLN A 358 -9.88 -27.34 -20.72
N SER A 359 -10.80 -27.11 -19.77
CA SER A 359 -12.11 -26.53 -20.07
C SER A 359 -11.94 -25.09 -20.57
N LEU A 360 -11.02 -24.31 -20.01
CA LEU A 360 -10.70 -22.96 -20.47
C LEU A 360 -10.17 -22.96 -21.92
N GLU A 361 -9.29 -23.90 -22.27
CA GLU A 361 -8.81 -24.05 -23.65
C GLU A 361 -9.97 -24.32 -24.62
N VAL A 362 -10.85 -25.25 -24.26
CA VAL A 362 -12.04 -25.57 -25.05
C VAL A 362 -12.95 -24.34 -25.17
N PHE A 363 -13.20 -23.61 -24.09
CA PHE A 363 -14.05 -22.42 -24.10
C PHE A 363 -13.50 -21.38 -25.07
N ASN A 364 -12.19 -21.10 -25.01
CA ASN A 364 -11.55 -20.17 -25.93
C ASN A 364 -11.54 -20.66 -27.38
N GLN A 365 -11.43 -21.97 -27.63
CA GLN A 365 -11.40 -22.52 -28.97
C GLN A 365 -12.76 -22.50 -29.67
N ILE A 366 -13.84 -22.85 -28.96
CA ILE A 366 -15.16 -23.07 -29.59
C ILE A 366 -16.25 -22.11 -29.14
N GLN A 367 -16.09 -21.43 -27.99
CA GLN A 367 -17.13 -20.56 -27.41
C GLN A 367 -16.76 -19.08 -27.38
N SER A 368 -15.54 -18.72 -27.78
CA SER A 368 -15.15 -17.33 -28.03
C SER A 368 -15.97 -16.75 -29.18
N ILE A 369 -16.20 -17.55 -30.23
CA ILE A 369 -17.03 -17.28 -31.43
C ILE A 369 -16.46 -16.16 -32.31
N ARG A 370 -15.73 -15.21 -31.72
CA ARG A 370 -15.09 -14.06 -32.35
C ARG A 370 -13.73 -13.84 -31.70
N ASN A 371 -12.74 -13.43 -32.49
CA ASN A 371 -11.35 -13.23 -32.06
C ASN A 371 -11.17 -12.14 -30.98
N TYR A 372 -12.13 -11.22 -30.87
CA TYR A 372 -12.11 -10.16 -29.84
C TYR A 372 -12.76 -10.59 -28.52
N TYR A 373 -13.33 -11.80 -28.44
CA TYR A 373 -13.80 -12.36 -27.20
C TYR A 373 -12.83 -13.40 -26.67
N LYS A 374 -12.65 -13.38 -25.36
CA LYS A 374 -11.74 -14.26 -24.65
C LYS A 374 -12.29 -14.59 -23.28
N PHE A 375 -12.06 -15.82 -22.84
CA PHE A 375 -12.25 -16.26 -21.47
C PHE A 375 -10.91 -16.16 -20.76
N TYR A 376 -10.86 -15.44 -19.64
CA TYR A 376 -9.63 -15.22 -18.89
C TYR A 376 -9.24 -16.47 -18.09
N ASP A 377 -10.22 -17.01 -17.38
CA ASP A 377 -10.13 -18.15 -16.47
C ASP A 377 -11.42 -18.98 -16.51
N VAL A 378 -11.51 -20.01 -15.67
CA VAL A 378 -12.71 -20.82 -15.47
C VAL A 378 -12.93 -21.02 -13.97
N ASP A 379 -14.08 -20.55 -13.51
CA ASP A 379 -14.52 -20.66 -12.13
C ASP A 379 -15.30 -21.94 -11.87
N ILE A 380 -15.24 -22.39 -10.62
CA ILE A 380 -16.04 -23.51 -10.12
C ILE A 380 -17.17 -22.96 -9.26
N ASP A 381 -18.41 -23.21 -9.65
CA ASP A 381 -19.58 -22.77 -8.91
C ASP A 381 -20.63 -23.88 -8.82
N ARG A 382 -21.69 -23.66 -8.03
CA ARG A 382 -22.79 -24.60 -7.84
C ARG A 382 -24.14 -23.94 -8.07
N TYR A 383 -24.89 -24.49 -9.03
CA TYR A 383 -26.24 -24.04 -9.35
C TYR A 383 -27.25 -25.15 -9.13
N ASN A 384 -28.50 -24.76 -8.84
CA ASN A 384 -29.61 -25.68 -8.85
C ASN A 384 -30.09 -25.89 -10.29
N ILE A 385 -29.85 -27.09 -10.83
CA ILE A 385 -30.19 -27.48 -12.20
C ILE A 385 -31.15 -28.67 -12.11
N ASP A 386 -32.35 -28.51 -12.67
CA ASP A 386 -33.42 -29.52 -12.62
C ASP A 386 -33.70 -30.04 -11.20
N GLY A 387 -33.71 -29.13 -10.22
CA GLY A 387 -33.96 -29.44 -8.81
C GLY A 387 -32.79 -30.06 -8.05
N ASN A 388 -31.62 -30.22 -8.69
CA ASN A 388 -30.43 -30.79 -8.09
C ASN A 388 -29.27 -29.79 -8.07
N MET A 389 -28.57 -29.69 -6.95
CA MET A 389 -27.32 -28.92 -6.87
C MET A 389 -26.24 -29.58 -7.73
N ARG A 390 -25.83 -28.90 -8.79
CA ARG A 390 -24.80 -29.32 -9.74
C ARG A 390 -23.61 -28.38 -9.68
N GLN A 391 -22.41 -28.95 -9.67
CA GLN A 391 -21.16 -28.24 -9.79
C GLN A 391 -20.86 -28.01 -11.27
N VAL A 392 -20.60 -26.76 -11.62
CA VAL A 392 -20.39 -26.30 -12.98
C VAL A 392 -19.06 -25.57 -13.09
N PHE A 393 -18.52 -25.58 -14.31
CA PHE A 393 -17.53 -24.62 -14.73
C PHE A 393 -18.23 -23.44 -15.36
N THR A 394 -17.89 -22.23 -14.95
CA THR A 394 -18.43 -20.98 -15.50
C THR A 394 -17.30 -20.04 -15.87
N SER A 395 -17.48 -19.24 -16.91
CA SER A 395 -16.50 -18.23 -17.31
C SER A 395 -17.16 -17.07 -18.02
N ALA A 396 -16.65 -15.86 -17.78
CA ALA A 396 -17.11 -14.63 -18.40
C ALA A 396 -16.51 -14.46 -19.80
N ARG A 397 -17.35 -14.23 -20.80
CA ARG A 397 -16.88 -13.92 -22.15
C ARG A 397 -16.51 -12.45 -22.22
N GLU A 398 -15.24 -12.14 -22.03
CA GLU A 398 -14.75 -10.78 -21.98
C GLU A 398 -14.20 -10.28 -23.30
N LEU A 399 -14.14 -8.95 -23.43
CA LEU A 399 -13.62 -8.28 -24.59
C LEU A 399 -12.10 -8.10 -24.49
N ASP A 400 -11.36 -8.75 -25.39
CA ASP A 400 -9.92 -8.56 -25.55
C ASP A 400 -9.64 -7.60 -26.71
N VAL A 401 -9.12 -6.42 -26.37
CA VAL A 401 -8.83 -5.37 -27.35
C VAL A 401 -7.51 -5.62 -28.08
N ALA A 402 -6.59 -6.41 -27.51
CA ALA A 402 -5.26 -6.65 -28.06
C ALA A 402 -5.30 -7.63 -29.23
N ASN A 403 -6.19 -8.62 -29.19
CA ASN A 403 -6.35 -9.66 -30.22
C ASN A 403 -7.22 -9.25 -31.42
N ARG A 404 -7.44 -7.94 -31.62
CA ARG A 404 -8.20 -7.41 -32.74
C ARG A 404 -7.31 -7.17 -33.96
N ASP A 405 -7.85 -7.42 -35.15
CA ASP A 405 -7.20 -7.08 -36.42
C ASP A 405 -6.70 -5.63 -36.41
N VAL A 406 -5.45 -5.42 -36.80
CA VAL A 406 -4.75 -4.12 -36.73
C VAL A 406 -5.54 -3.00 -37.42
N GLN A 407 -6.29 -3.32 -38.48
CA GLN A 407 -7.13 -2.36 -39.23
C GLN A 407 -8.38 -1.91 -38.45
N SER A 408 -8.83 -2.66 -37.45
CA SER A 408 -10.00 -2.36 -36.60
C SER A 408 -9.64 -1.62 -35.30
N GLN A 409 -8.36 -1.26 -35.11
CA GLN A 409 -7.84 -0.69 -33.86
C GLN A 409 -7.89 0.85 -33.78
N ASP A 410 -8.71 1.51 -34.58
CA ASP A 410 -8.89 2.96 -34.49
C ASP A 410 -9.55 3.38 -33.16
N TRP A 411 -9.49 4.68 -32.86
CA TRP A 411 -10.00 5.20 -31.60
C TRP A 411 -11.52 5.00 -31.44
N GLN A 412 -12.30 5.01 -32.53
CA GLN A 412 -13.76 4.85 -32.46
C GLN A 412 -14.14 3.41 -32.13
N ASN A 413 -13.51 2.43 -32.78
CA ASN A 413 -13.73 1.02 -32.51
C ASN A 413 -13.27 0.62 -31.10
N LYS A 414 -12.20 1.23 -30.60
CA LYS A 414 -11.70 0.97 -29.23
C LYS A 414 -12.59 1.55 -28.13
N HIS A 415 -13.21 2.71 -28.38
CA HIS A 415 -13.86 3.47 -27.30
C HIS A 415 -15.35 3.72 -27.49
N LEU A 416 -15.93 3.51 -28.67
CA LEU A 416 -17.35 3.80 -28.94
C LEU A 416 -18.15 2.59 -29.40
N PHE A 417 -17.57 1.70 -30.21
CA PHE A 417 -18.32 0.57 -30.78
C PHE A 417 -18.16 -0.71 -29.93
N TYR A 418 -16.92 -1.17 -29.74
CA TYR A 418 -16.67 -2.41 -28.99
C TYR A 418 -16.27 -2.06 -27.55
N THR A 419 -17.27 -1.97 -26.68
CA THR A 419 -17.14 -1.41 -25.34
C THR A 419 -17.26 -2.45 -24.20
N HIS A 420 -17.77 -3.65 -24.48
CA HIS A 420 -18.10 -4.66 -23.46
C HIS A 420 -17.89 -6.11 -23.95
N GLY A 421 -17.70 -7.03 -22.99
CA GLY A 421 -17.83 -8.48 -23.17
C GLY A 421 -19.29 -8.93 -23.18
N TYR A 422 -19.60 -10.20 -23.41
CA TYR A 422 -20.99 -10.65 -23.59
C TYR A 422 -21.30 -12.04 -23.02
N GLY A 423 -22.00 -12.07 -21.90
CA GLY A 423 -22.54 -13.25 -21.25
C GLY A 423 -21.48 -14.15 -20.62
N THR A 424 -21.93 -15.29 -20.12
CA THR A 424 -21.08 -16.35 -19.58
C THR A 424 -21.24 -17.61 -20.41
N VAL A 425 -20.27 -18.51 -20.28
CA VAL A 425 -20.34 -19.89 -20.74
C VAL A 425 -20.30 -20.79 -19.53
N MET A 426 -21.10 -21.85 -19.54
CA MET A 426 -21.22 -22.74 -18.40
C MET A 426 -21.25 -24.19 -18.89
N SER A 427 -20.53 -25.09 -18.23
CA SER A 427 -20.51 -26.51 -18.56
C SER A 427 -20.54 -27.39 -17.31
N TYR A 428 -20.98 -28.63 -17.47
CA TYR A 428 -20.93 -29.61 -16.39
C TYR A 428 -19.48 -30.01 -16.10
N THR A 429 -19.14 -30.09 -14.82
CA THR A 429 -17.83 -30.61 -14.39
C THR A 429 -17.70 -32.13 -14.55
N ASN A 430 -18.83 -32.84 -14.63
CA ASN A 430 -18.91 -34.29 -14.58
C ASN A 430 -19.55 -34.95 -15.81
N LYS A 431 -19.74 -34.21 -16.91
CA LYS A 431 -20.30 -34.74 -18.14
C LYS A 431 -19.47 -34.35 -19.35
N VAL A 432 -19.34 -35.29 -20.27
CA VAL A 432 -18.72 -35.10 -21.57
C VAL A 432 -19.74 -35.42 -22.65
N GLY A 433 -19.78 -34.57 -23.67
CA GLY A 433 -20.59 -34.78 -24.86
C GLY A 433 -20.03 -35.90 -25.75
N PRO A 434 -20.76 -36.27 -26.82
CA PRO A 434 -20.36 -37.35 -27.73
C PRO A 434 -18.99 -37.17 -28.40
N THR A 435 -18.52 -35.93 -28.50
CA THR A 435 -17.24 -35.55 -29.10
C THR A 435 -16.08 -35.52 -28.10
N GLY A 436 -16.34 -35.84 -26.82
CA GLY A 436 -15.35 -35.77 -25.74
C GLY A 436 -15.14 -34.37 -25.15
N LEU A 437 -15.85 -33.35 -25.65
CA LEU A 437 -15.84 -32.00 -25.08
C LEU A 437 -16.76 -31.90 -23.84
N PRO A 438 -16.52 -30.96 -22.91
CA PRO A 438 -17.43 -30.69 -21.80
C PRO A 438 -18.86 -30.45 -22.29
N GLU A 439 -19.84 -31.03 -21.61
CA GLU A 439 -21.24 -30.80 -21.93
C GLU A 439 -21.66 -29.41 -21.42
N PHE A 440 -21.98 -28.50 -22.35
CA PHE A 440 -22.37 -27.13 -22.02
C PHE A 440 -23.82 -27.02 -21.53
N ILE A 441 -24.00 -26.16 -20.53
CA ILE A 441 -25.29 -25.71 -19.97
C ILE A 441 -25.67 -24.37 -20.60
N ILE A 442 -24.73 -23.42 -20.59
CA ILE A 442 -24.84 -22.12 -21.26
C ILE A 442 -23.76 -22.09 -22.33
N LYS A 443 -24.16 -21.85 -23.58
CA LYS A 443 -23.26 -21.77 -24.73
C LYS A 443 -23.78 -20.78 -25.76
N ASP A 444 -22.91 -20.49 -26.70
CA ASP A 444 -23.14 -19.70 -27.89
C ASP A 444 -23.54 -18.23 -27.57
N ILE A 445 -23.90 -17.49 -28.61
CA ILE A 445 -24.41 -16.12 -28.55
C ILE A 445 -25.66 -16.09 -29.45
N PRO A 446 -26.78 -15.47 -29.02
CA PRO A 446 -26.97 -14.68 -27.81
C PRO A 446 -27.09 -15.50 -26.52
N ALA A 447 -26.92 -14.83 -25.37
CA ALA A 447 -27.10 -15.43 -24.06
C ALA A 447 -28.57 -15.87 -23.83
N PRO A 448 -28.83 -16.86 -22.98
CA PRO A 448 -30.19 -17.35 -22.72
C PRO A 448 -31.10 -16.23 -22.22
N LYS A 449 -32.28 -16.09 -22.87
CA LYS A 449 -33.30 -15.09 -22.52
C LYS A 449 -34.45 -15.65 -21.67
N GLU A 450 -34.49 -16.96 -21.48
CA GLU A 450 -35.54 -17.69 -20.76
C GLU A 450 -34.93 -18.84 -19.95
N GLY A 451 -35.71 -19.40 -19.03
CA GLY A 451 -35.29 -20.50 -18.16
C GLY A 451 -34.44 -20.07 -16.96
N SER A 452 -33.90 -21.07 -16.24
CA SER A 452 -33.18 -20.90 -14.97
C SER A 452 -31.88 -20.09 -15.09
N PHE A 453 -31.32 -20.00 -16.30
CA PHE A 453 -30.07 -19.29 -16.60
C PHE A 453 -30.30 -18.04 -17.45
N LYS A 454 -31.50 -17.44 -17.39
CA LYS A 454 -31.78 -16.16 -18.03
C LYS A 454 -30.77 -15.09 -17.59
N ILE A 455 -30.26 -14.31 -18.55
CA ILE A 455 -29.42 -13.13 -18.30
C ILE A 455 -30.08 -11.91 -18.97
N ASP A 456 -30.60 -10.99 -18.16
CA ASP A 456 -31.29 -9.78 -18.64
C ASP A 456 -30.31 -8.74 -19.18
N LYS A 457 -29.12 -8.64 -18.58
CA LYS A 457 -28.05 -7.73 -18.95
C LYS A 457 -26.75 -8.51 -19.18
N PRO A 458 -26.58 -9.15 -20.35
CA PRO A 458 -25.41 -9.98 -20.63
C PRO A 458 -24.13 -9.17 -20.87
N GLN A 459 -24.21 -7.87 -21.09
CA GLN A 459 -23.02 -7.06 -21.36
C GLN A 459 -22.11 -6.94 -20.13
N ILE A 460 -20.83 -7.21 -20.33
CA ILE A 460 -19.78 -7.16 -19.31
C ILE A 460 -18.90 -5.93 -19.57
N TYR A 461 -19.23 -4.82 -18.92
CA TYR A 461 -18.43 -3.60 -18.98
C TYR A 461 -17.25 -3.63 -18.01
N PHE A 462 -17.37 -4.39 -16.92
CA PHE A 462 -16.36 -4.56 -15.88
C PHE A 462 -16.01 -6.05 -15.77
N GLY A 463 -14.73 -6.37 -15.85
CA GLY A 463 -14.21 -7.73 -15.79
C GLY A 463 -12.70 -7.71 -15.55
N GLU A 464 -12.00 -8.76 -15.92
CA GLU A 464 -10.59 -8.98 -15.62
C GLU A 464 -9.68 -8.56 -16.77
N LEU A 465 -10.11 -8.69 -18.03
CA LEU A 465 -9.27 -8.43 -19.21
C LEU A 465 -9.18 -6.94 -19.63
N ASN A 466 -9.96 -6.06 -19.00
CA ASN A 466 -10.24 -4.72 -19.55
C ASN A 466 -9.43 -3.56 -18.92
N GLU A 467 -8.40 -3.04 -19.60
CA GLU A 467 -7.64 -1.87 -19.10
C GLU A 467 -8.05 -0.51 -19.72
N ASN A 468 -8.71 -0.51 -20.88
CA ASN A 468 -9.04 0.71 -21.60
C ASN A 468 -10.34 1.37 -21.13
N TYR A 469 -10.39 2.70 -21.15
CA TYR A 469 -11.64 3.45 -20.97
C TYR A 469 -12.57 3.22 -22.15
N VAL A 470 -13.88 3.38 -21.93
CA VAL A 470 -14.88 3.36 -23.01
C VAL A 470 -15.83 4.54 -22.86
N ILE A 471 -16.47 4.91 -23.96
CA ILE A 471 -17.43 6.00 -24.03
C ILE A 471 -18.77 5.38 -24.43
N VAL A 472 -19.71 5.45 -23.50
CA VAL A 472 -21.06 4.91 -23.65
C VAL A 472 -22.07 6.02 -23.88
N GLY A 473 -23.23 5.70 -24.43
CA GLY A 473 -24.26 6.71 -24.73
C GLY A 473 -23.81 7.72 -25.80
N ALA A 474 -22.96 7.28 -26.74
CA ALA A 474 -22.60 8.05 -27.92
C ALA A 474 -23.78 8.17 -28.90
N LYS A 475 -23.62 8.93 -29.99
CA LYS A 475 -24.64 8.97 -31.05
C LYS A 475 -24.85 7.58 -31.67
N ASN A 476 -23.76 6.88 -31.95
CA ASN A 476 -23.78 5.52 -32.46
C ASN A 476 -24.05 4.53 -31.32
N ASN A 477 -24.65 3.38 -31.66
CA ASN A 477 -24.81 2.30 -30.71
C ASN A 477 -23.51 1.50 -30.56
N GLU A 478 -23.44 0.76 -29.47
CA GLU A 478 -22.38 -0.17 -29.15
C GLU A 478 -22.71 -1.52 -29.80
N ILE A 479 -21.69 -2.27 -30.18
CA ILE A 479 -21.86 -3.58 -30.84
C ILE A 479 -21.83 -4.65 -29.76
N ASP A 480 -22.93 -5.40 -29.64
CA ASP A 480 -22.93 -6.65 -28.88
C ASP A 480 -22.17 -7.70 -29.70
N PHE A 481 -22.70 -8.14 -30.84
CA PHE A 481 -22.07 -9.17 -31.68
C PHE A 481 -22.59 -9.12 -33.14
N PRO A 482 -21.84 -9.62 -34.14
CA PRO A 482 -22.31 -9.75 -35.51
C PRO A 482 -23.49 -10.73 -35.62
N TYR A 483 -24.55 -10.32 -36.31
CA TYR A 483 -25.76 -11.12 -36.52
C TYR A 483 -26.25 -11.01 -37.97
N GLY A 484 -26.24 -12.14 -38.69
CA GLY A 484 -26.58 -12.17 -40.12
C GLY A 484 -25.64 -11.28 -40.95
N ASN A 485 -26.23 -10.37 -41.74
CA ASN A 485 -25.49 -9.39 -42.56
C ASN A 485 -25.20 -8.07 -41.81
N GLY A 486 -25.52 -7.98 -40.52
CA GLY A 486 -25.36 -6.77 -39.71
C GLY A 486 -24.80 -7.06 -38.32
N ASN A 487 -25.05 -6.14 -37.39
CA ASN A 487 -24.64 -6.26 -35.99
C ASN A 487 -25.86 -6.22 -35.08
N SER A 488 -25.85 -7.05 -34.04
CA SER A 488 -26.65 -6.82 -32.84
C SER A 488 -26.02 -5.66 -32.09
N GLU A 489 -26.83 -4.64 -31.82
CA GLU A 489 -26.38 -3.40 -31.20
C GLU A 489 -27.13 -3.18 -29.88
N ASN A 490 -26.45 -2.51 -28.96
CA ASN A 490 -27.00 -2.10 -27.69
C ASN A 490 -26.63 -0.65 -27.39
N ARG A 491 -27.41 0.00 -26.55
CA ARG A 491 -27.09 1.31 -25.99
C ARG A 491 -27.07 1.17 -24.49
N TYR A 492 -25.92 1.46 -23.88
CA TYR A 492 -25.80 1.41 -22.43
C TYR A 492 -26.83 2.31 -21.75
N ASP A 493 -27.64 1.71 -20.88
CA ASP A 493 -28.66 2.39 -20.08
C ASP A 493 -28.32 2.39 -18.57
N GLY A 494 -27.13 1.93 -18.22
CA GLY A 494 -26.66 1.86 -16.84
C GLY A 494 -26.25 3.21 -16.23
N THR A 495 -25.94 3.16 -14.95
CA THR A 495 -25.59 4.35 -14.18
C THR A 495 -24.13 4.75 -14.36
N ALA A 496 -23.26 3.79 -14.67
CA ALA A 496 -21.82 4.00 -14.62
C ALA A 496 -21.27 5.10 -15.53
N GLY A 497 -20.17 5.70 -15.09
CA GLY A 497 -19.33 6.60 -15.88
C GLY A 497 -19.59 8.10 -15.67
N ILE A 498 -18.60 8.89 -16.09
CA ILE A 498 -18.56 10.35 -15.93
C ILE A 498 -19.13 11.01 -17.19
N LYS A 499 -20.14 11.87 -17.04
CA LYS A 499 -20.74 12.62 -18.16
C LYS A 499 -19.72 13.48 -18.90
N LEU A 500 -19.76 13.46 -20.23
CA LEU A 500 -18.87 14.22 -21.12
C LEU A 500 -19.41 15.63 -21.41
N THR A 501 -19.52 16.45 -20.37
CA THR A 501 -19.75 17.90 -20.52
C THR A 501 -18.58 18.55 -21.27
N PRO A 502 -18.74 19.75 -21.88
CA PRO A 502 -17.63 20.43 -22.57
C PRO A 502 -16.36 20.57 -21.71
N PHE A 503 -16.53 20.82 -20.41
CA PHE A 503 -15.43 20.85 -19.45
C PHE A 503 -14.77 19.48 -19.26
N ASN A 504 -15.55 18.42 -19.03
CA ASN A 504 -15.00 17.08 -18.86
C ASN A 504 -14.35 16.55 -20.15
N ARG A 505 -14.86 16.91 -21.34
CA ARG A 505 -14.23 16.60 -22.63
C ARG A 505 -12.82 17.20 -22.71
N LEU A 506 -12.62 18.43 -22.25
CA LEU A 506 -11.29 19.05 -22.17
C LEU A 506 -10.39 18.33 -21.15
N LEU A 507 -10.92 18.03 -19.96
CA LEU A 507 -10.15 17.30 -18.94
C LEU A 507 -9.66 15.94 -19.44
N PHE A 508 -10.55 15.16 -20.08
CA PHE A 508 -10.19 13.87 -20.64
C PHE A 508 -9.26 13.98 -21.85
N ALA A 509 -9.42 15.00 -22.70
CA ALA A 509 -8.51 15.23 -23.82
C ALA A 509 -7.07 15.45 -23.33
N VAL A 510 -6.89 16.24 -22.27
CA VAL A 510 -5.59 16.49 -21.65
C VAL A 510 -5.08 15.26 -20.91
N ASN A 511 -5.91 14.63 -20.07
CA ASN A 511 -5.49 13.50 -19.24
C ASN A 511 -5.17 12.23 -20.04
N LYS A 512 -5.95 11.95 -21.10
CA LYS A 512 -5.78 10.77 -21.96
C LYS A 512 -4.98 11.06 -23.22
N GLY A 513 -4.53 12.31 -23.42
CA GLY A 513 -3.76 12.72 -24.60
C GLY A 513 -4.50 12.51 -25.92
N SER A 514 -5.83 12.64 -25.94
CA SER A 514 -6.65 12.36 -27.13
C SER A 514 -7.58 13.53 -27.47
N PHE A 515 -7.32 14.20 -28.60
CA PHE A 515 -8.19 15.27 -29.11
C PHE A 515 -9.56 14.78 -29.56
N ASN A 516 -9.74 13.48 -29.76
CA ASN A 516 -11.03 12.90 -30.15
C ASN A 516 -12.12 13.16 -29.11
N PHE A 517 -11.76 13.33 -27.83
CA PHE A 517 -12.71 13.78 -26.82
C PHE A 517 -13.37 15.10 -27.16
N ILE A 518 -12.68 16.03 -27.84
CA ILE A 518 -13.21 17.36 -28.22
C ILE A 518 -13.74 17.35 -29.65
N LEU A 519 -13.03 16.71 -30.57
CA LEU A 519 -13.29 16.81 -32.01
C LEU A 519 -14.32 15.79 -32.53
N SER A 520 -14.54 14.68 -31.81
CA SER A 520 -15.50 13.66 -32.27
C SER A 520 -16.94 14.19 -32.19
N ASN A 521 -17.63 14.12 -33.34
CA ASN A 521 -19.05 14.46 -33.46
C ASN A 521 -19.98 13.37 -32.89
N ASN A 522 -19.44 12.19 -32.56
CA ASN A 522 -20.18 11.08 -31.97
C ASN A 522 -20.38 11.25 -30.45
N ILE A 523 -19.52 12.04 -29.80
CA ILE A 523 -19.66 12.36 -28.37
C ILE A 523 -20.70 13.47 -28.18
N THR A 524 -21.65 13.23 -27.28
CA THR A 524 -22.64 14.22 -26.86
C THR A 524 -22.48 14.52 -25.36
N SER A 525 -23.23 15.51 -24.85
CA SER A 525 -23.29 15.80 -23.42
C SER A 525 -23.97 14.69 -22.59
N GLN A 526 -24.70 13.78 -23.24
CA GLN A 526 -25.29 12.59 -22.60
C GLN A 526 -24.31 11.41 -22.55
N SER A 527 -23.26 11.44 -23.36
CA SER A 527 -22.25 10.38 -23.37
C SER A 527 -21.47 10.36 -22.05
N LYS A 528 -21.07 9.18 -21.61
CA LYS A 528 -20.31 8.99 -20.36
C LYS A 528 -19.01 8.26 -20.65
N VAL A 529 -17.96 8.59 -19.91
CA VAL A 529 -16.70 7.81 -19.91
C VAL A 529 -16.72 6.84 -18.75
N ILE A 530 -16.58 5.55 -19.03
CA ILE A 530 -16.35 4.51 -18.02
C ILE A 530 -14.83 4.30 -17.88
N LEU A 531 -14.35 4.34 -16.63
CA LEU A 531 -12.94 4.19 -16.25
C LEU A 531 -12.78 3.03 -15.26
N ASN A 532 -11.53 2.56 -15.11
CA ASN A 532 -11.15 1.49 -14.16
C ASN A 532 -12.09 0.29 -14.28
N ARG A 533 -12.07 -0.33 -15.45
CA ARG A 533 -12.95 -1.45 -15.83
C ARG A 533 -12.43 -2.79 -15.35
N ASN A 534 -11.11 -2.94 -15.30
CA ASN A 534 -10.47 -4.06 -14.61
C ASN A 534 -10.88 -4.01 -13.13
N ILE A 535 -11.59 -5.05 -12.68
CA ILE A 535 -12.21 -5.12 -11.36
C ILE A 535 -11.17 -5.11 -10.24
N VAL A 536 -10.04 -5.79 -10.41
CA VAL A 536 -8.95 -5.84 -9.43
C VAL A 536 -8.30 -4.46 -9.26
N ASN A 537 -8.00 -3.76 -10.35
CA ASN A 537 -7.46 -2.41 -10.33
C ASN A 537 -8.47 -1.41 -9.75
N ARG A 538 -9.76 -1.60 -10.04
CA ARG A 538 -10.86 -0.78 -9.53
C ARG A 538 -10.96 -0.85 -8.01
N ILE A 539 -11.04 -2.04 -7.45
CA ILE A 539 -11.16 -2.24 -5.99
C ILE A 539 -9.90 -1.80 -5.26
N ASN A 540 -8.71 -2.07 -5.83
CA ASN A 540 -7.44 -1.57 -5.30
C ASN A 540 -7.37 -0.05 -5.30
N LYS A 541 -7.93 0.61 -6.32
CA LYS A 541 -8.03 2.07 -6.33
C LYS A 541 -8.99 2.59 -5.25
N ILE A 542 -10.10 1.91 -4.99
CA ILE A 542 -11.09 2.30 -3.98
C ILE A 542 -10.53 2.13 -2.56
N ALA A 543 -9.99 0.95 -2.27
CA ALA A 543 -9.50 0.58 -0.96
C ALA A 543 -8.14 -0.14 -1.08
N PRO A 544 -7.04 0.62 -1.27
CA PRO A 544 -5.68 0.08 -1.47
C PRO A 544 -5.04 -0.52 -0.21
N PHE A 545 -5.75 -0.47 0.91
CA PHE A 545 -5.29 -0.93 2.22
C PHE A 545 -5.79 -2.35 2.56
N ILE A 546 -6.53 -2.98 1.63
CA ILE A 546 -6.99 -4.37 1.73
C ILE A 546 -6.15 -5.21 0.79
N ASN A 547 -5.77 -6.41 1.21
CA ASN A 547 -5.14 -7.38 0.33
C ASN A 547 -6.24 -8.21 -0.30
N TYR A 548 -6.40 -8.11 -1.61
CA TYR A 548 -7.44 -8.86 -2.33
C TYR A 548 -6.90 -10.20 -2.81
N ASP A 549 -7.80 -11.17 -2.94
CA ASP A 549 -7.52 -12.41 -3.66
C ASP A 549 -7.16 -12.11 -5.12
N LYS A 550 -6.36 -12.99 -5.70
CA LYS A 550 -5.88 -12.87 -7.08
C LYS A 550 -6.85 -13.46 -8.09
N ASP A 551 -7.84 -14.22 -7.62
CA ASP A 551 -8.77 -14.99 -8.44
C ASP A 551 -10.22 -14.54 -8.19
N PRO A 552 -10.66 -13.42 -8.80
CA PRO A 552 -12.07 -13.05 -8.85
C PRO A 552 -12.91 -14.12 -9.52
N TYR A 553 -14.08 -14.44 -8.98
CA TYR A 553 -14.97 -15.41 -9.63
C TYR A 553 -16.31 -14.80 -10.04
N ILE A 554 -16.83 -15.21 -11.19
CA ILE A 554 -18.10 -14.73 -11.74
C ILE A 554 -19.28 -15.57 -11.24
N VAL A 555 -20.32 -14.89 -10.76
CA VAL A 555 -21.59 -15.49 -10.34
C VAL A 555 -22.75 -14.89 -11.12
N GLN A 556 -23.60 -15.77 -11.63
CA GLN A 556 -24.87 -15.41 -12.23
C GLN A 556 -25.97 -15.42 -11.17
N SER A 557 -26.62 -14.28 -10.95
CA SER A 557 -27.70 -14.18 -9.95
C SER A 557 -28.75 -13.17 -10.39
N ASN A 558 -30.04 -13.54 -10.28
CA ASN A 558 -31.18 -12.69 -10.58
C ASN A 558 -31.10 -11.97 -11.94
N GLY A 559 -30.72 -12.71 -13.00
CA GLY A 559 -30.62 -12.16 -14.35
C GLY A 559 -29.40 -11.27 -14.60
N LYS A 560 -28.46 -11.18 -13.65
CA LYS A 560 -27.26 -10.35 -13.72
C LYS A 560 -25.99 -11.16 -13.47
N LEU A 561 -24.87 -10.55 -13.79
CA LEU A 561 -23.52 -11.09 -13.61
C LEU A 561 -22.79 -10.25 -12.56
N TYR A 562 -22.20 -10.92 -11.58
CA TYR A 562 -21.47 -10.31 -10.48
C TYR A 562 -20.10 -10.95 -10.33
N TRP A 563 -19.07 -10.14 -10.22
CA TRP A 563 -17.76 -10.59 -9.77
C TRP A 563 -17.69 -10.58 -8.26
N ILE A 564 -17.16 -11.64 -7.67
CA ILE A 564 -16.91 -11.73 -6.24
C ILE A 564 -15.42 -11.87 -5.99
N ILE A 565 -14.91 -11.11 -5.03
CA ILE A 565 -13.48 -11.09 -4.68
C ILE A 565 -13.35 -11.08 -3.17
N ASP A 566 -12.56 -12.00 -2.63
CA ASP A 566 -12.23 -12.04 -1.21
C ASP A 566 -11.18 -10.99 -0.84
N GLY A 567 -11.33 -10.41 0.34
CA GLY A 567 -10.51 -9.33 0.86
C GLY A 567 -10.02 -9.63 2.26
N TYR A 568 -8.71 -9.51 2.44
CA TYR A 568 -7.99 -9.91 3.64
C TYR A 568 -7.37 -8.70 4.34
N THR A 569 -7.53 -8.66 5.67
CA THR A 569 -6.71 -7.80 6.54
C THR A 569 -5.49 -8.57 6.99
N THR A 570 -4.30 -8.00 6.85
CA THR A 570 -3.03 -8.66 7.18
C THR A 570 -2.11 -7.73 7.95
N THR A 571 -1.15 -8.31 8.67
CA THR A 571 -0.02 -7.58 9.26
C THR A 571 1.17 -8.51 9.47
N ASP A 572 2.36 -7.94 9.57
CA ASP A 572 3.62 -8.56 10.00
C ASP A 572 3.95 -8.22 11.47
N ARG A 573 3.05 -7.53 12.19
CA ARG A 573 3.26 -7.00 13.54
C ARG A 573 2.42 -7.70 14.63
N TYR A 574 2.02 -8.94 14.43
CA TYR A 574 1.39 -9.74 15.48
C TYR A 574 2.49 -10.37 16.38
N PRO A 575 2.56 -10.04 17.67
CA PRO A 575 3.64 -10.50 18.55
C PRO A 575 3.63 -12.03 18.71
N PHE A 576 4.81 -12.66 18.72
CA PHE A 576 5.02 -14.12 18.81
C PHE A 576 4.41 -14.97 17.70
N SER A 577 3.68 -14.40 16.74
CA SER A 577 3.09 -15.19 15.66
C SER A 577 4.13 -15.50 14.59
N GLU A 578 4.20 -16.76 14.19
CA GLU A 578 5.12 -17.27 13.17
C GLU A 578 4.81 -16.63 11.80
N PRO A 579 5.78 -15.99 11.14
CA PRO A 579 5.57 -15.41 9.83
C PRO A 579 5.47 -16.48 8.74
N CYS A 580 4.49 -16.34 7.85
CA CYS A 580 4.30 -17.13 6.64
C CYS A 580 4.05 -16.17 5.47
N ASP A 581 4.80 -16.33 4.37
CA ASP A 581 4.71 -15.46 3.18
C ASP A 581 4.75 -13.96 3.46
N GLY A 582 5.54 -13.55 4.47
CA GLY A 582 5.73 -12.14 4.83
C GLY A 582 4.65 -11.53 5.72
N VAL A 583 3.67 -12.32 6.18
CA VAL A 583 2.65 -11.90 7.16
C VAL A 583 2.67 -12.82 8.37
N ASN A 584 2.28 -12.33 9.54
CA ASN A 584 2.08 -13.16 10.74
C ASN A 584 0.67 -13.01 11.32
N TYR A 585 -0.25 -12.44 10.55
CA TYR A 585 -1.67 -12.38 10.83
C TYR A 585 -2.44 -12.19 9.52
N ILE A 586 -3.57 -12.89 9.38
CA ILE A 586 -4.48 -12.74 8.24
C ILE A 586 -5.92 -13.05 8.63
N ARG A 587 -6.88 -12.27 8.12
CA ARG A 587 -8.32 -12.55 8.22
C ARG A 587 -9.04 -12.21 6.94
N ASN A 588 -9.78 -13.17 6.39
CA ASN A 588 -10.83 -12.86 5.40
C ASN A 588 -11.90 -12.03 6.13
N SER A 589 -11.92 -10.73 5.84
CA SER A 589 -12.69 -9.73 6.58
C SER A 589 -13.71 -9.02 5.69
N ILE A 590 -13.52 -9.12 4.38
CA ILE A 590 -14.23 -8.31 3.39
C ILE A 590 -14.53 -9.21 2.20
N LYS A 591 -15.75 -9.12 1.69
CA LYS A 591 -16.15 -9.78 0.46
C LYS A 591 -16.69 -8.71 -0.48
N VAL A 592 -15.99 -8.50 -1.59
CA VAL A 592 -16.35 -7.49 -2.58
C VAL A 592 -17.29 -8.12 -3.60
N VAL A 593 -18.30 -7.38 -4.01
CA VAL A 593 -19.22 -7.75 -5.08
C VAL A 593 -19.22 -6.61 -6.08
N VAL A 594 -18.96 -6.91 -7.35
CA VAL A 594 -18.94 -5.91 -8.43
C VAL A 594 -19.95 -6.33 -9.50
N ASP A 595 -20.94 -5.48 -9.77
CA ASP A 595 -21.87 -5.68 -10.89
C ASP A 595 -21.09 -5.59 -12.22
N ALA A 596 -21.10 -6.65 -13.05
CA ALA A 596 -20.34 -6.67 -14.30
C ALA A 596 -20.82 -5.63 -15.33
N TYR A 597 -22.05 -5.13 -15.19
CA TYR A 597 -22.65 -4.11 -16.04
C TYR A 597 -22.38 -2.68 -15.54
N ASN A 598 -22.56 -2.42 -14.24
CA ASN A 598 -22.43 -1.07 -13.66
C ASN A 598 -21.14 -0.81 -12.85
N GLY A 599 -20.45 -1.85 -12.40
CA GLY A 599 -19.20 -1.76 -11.66
C GLY A 599 -19.31 -1.15 -10.25
N ASN A 600 -20.53 -1.01 -9.71
CA ASN A 600 -20.79 -0.41 -8.39
C ASN A 600 -20.73 -1.42 -7.25
#